data_AF-A0A4Q8M3J8-F1
#
_entry.id   AF-A0A4Q8M3J8-F1
#
_cell.length_a   1.000
_cell.length_b   1.000
_cell.length_c   1.000
_cell.angle_alpha   90.00
_cell.angle_beta   90.00
_cell.angle_gamma   90.00
#
_symmetry.space_group_name_H-M   'P 1'
#
loop_
_entity.id
_entity.type
_entity.pdbx_description
1 polymer ?
#
loop_
_entity_poly.entity_id
_entity_poly.type
_entity_poly.pdbx_seq_one_letter_code
_entity_poly.pdbx_strand_id
1 'polypeptide(L)'
;MTTQSKEELAKNETLARLFELIEKGKPLPWQADWTTSKGMGGLPYNHNSGRAYTGGNMITLLIAQMALGWKSSAFVTYNGAIRDGGNVIKGEKAKVAVRLATPVKDKSGEQVYNEDGTEKMYYGYFPLFNVEQCEGLSIAPPVVEKPVEWRHAMAEKLLADSGVTILHDGGDRAYYSRNDDSVHLPFKSQFKTASGYYATAAHEIGHASMAPHRLNREVKGKMGSKDYAFEELRAEIFSMIVGSSIGLFRDPEYDPANHAAYVQHYLELFKEEPDALFRAAADAQKIATYYNVEAYAHEPCGPEYDASTAVKPSTARKSSKTRTRTPKPKQEHALQAA
;
A
#
# COMPACT_ATOMS: atom_id res chain seq x y z
N MET A 1 20.33 -2.65 20.00
CA MET A 1 20.01 -3.13 18.64
C MET A 1 20.19 -1.98 17.68
N THR A 2 21.11 -2.14 16.71
CA THR A 2 21.34 -1.17 15.64
C THR A 2 20.12 -1.10 14.71
N THR A 3 20.03 -0.08 13.85
CA THR A 3 18.95 0.01 12.84
C THR A 3 18.97 -1.20 11.90
N GLN A 4 20.16 -1.68 11.54
CA GLN A 4 20.37 -2.86 10.69
C GLN A 4 19.80 -4.13 11.34
N SER A 5 19.99 -4.34 12.65
CA SER A 5 19.43 -5.52 13.33
C SER A 5 17.90 -5.51 13.43
N LYS A 6 17.27 -4.32 13.40
CA LYS A 6 15.80 -4.21 13.43
C LYS A 6 15.18 -4.45 12.05
N GLU A 7 15.85 -4.03 11.00
CA GLU A 7 15.47 -4.30 9.61
C GLU A 7 15.43 -5.79 9.34
N GLU A 8 16.54 -6.49 9.62
CA GLU A 8 16.65 -7.93 9.41
C GLU A 8 15.57 -8.69 10.19
N LEU A 9 15.32 -8.31 11.44
CA LEU A 9 14.26 -8.91 12.25
C LEU A 9 12.87 -8.73 11.61
N ALA A 10 12.53 -7.50 11.19
CA ALA A 10 11.24 -7.20 10.58
C ALA A 10 11.03 -7.96 9.25
N LYS A 11 12.09 -8.06 8.44
CA LYS A 11 12.06 -8.83 7.18
C LYS A 11 11.90 -10.33 7.45
N ASN A 12 12.67 -10.88 8.37
CA ASN A 12 12.60 -12.30 8.74
C ASN A 12 11.24 -12.68 9.34
N GLU A 13 10.67 -11.86 10.20
CA GLU A 13 9.32 -12.08 10.73
C GLU A 13 8.26 -12.05 9.62
N THR A 14 8.41 -11.15 8.64
CA THR A 14 7.52 -11.09 7.47
C THR A 14 7.60 -12.37 6.64
N LEU A 15 8.81 -12.83 6.34
CA LEU A 15 9.02 -14.07 5.57
C LEU A 15 8.52 -15.31 6.32
N ALA A 16 8.75 -15.38 7.63
CA ALA A 16 8.26 -16.48 8.46
C ALA A 16 6.72 -16.61 8.39
N ARG A 17 6.01 -15.48 8.46
CA ARG A 17 4.54 -15.44 8.29
C ARG A 17 4.11 -15.80 6.88
N LEU A 18 4.86 -15.36 5.87
CA LEU A 18 4.57 -15.71 4.49
C LEU A 18 4.69 -17.23 4.27
N PHE A 19 5.75 -17.84 4.80
CA PHE A 19 5.93 -19.29 4.74
C PHE A 19 4.82 -20.03 5.50
N GLU A 20 4.41 -19.53 6.66
CA GLU A 20 3.26 -20.09 7.40
C GLU A 20 1.95 -20.05 6.58
N LEU A 21 1.70 -18.96 5.85
CA LEU A 21 0.54 -18.87 4.95
C LEU A 21 0.63 -19.91 3.84
N ILE A 22 1.80 -20.04 3.20
CA ILE A 22 2.01 -20.99 2.10
C ILE A 22 1.88 -22.45 2.59
N GLU A 23 2.50 -22.79 3.72
CA GLU A 23 2.43 -24.13 4.32
C GLU A 23 1.00 -24.54 4.68
N LYS A 24 0.18 -23.58 5.11
CA LYS A 24 -1.24 -23.80 5.42
C LYS A 24 -2.16 -23.78 4.19
N GLY A 25 -1.59 -23.63 2.98
CA GLY A 25 -2.37 -23.50 1.74
C GLY A 25 -3.29 -22.29 1.75
N LYS A 26 -2.94 -21.23 2.48
CA LYS A 26 -3.69 -19.97 2.48
C LYS A 26 -3.34 -19.15 1.24
N PRO A 27 -4.29 -18.38 0.68
CA PRO A 27 -3.99 -17.41 -0.36
C PRO A 27 -2.86 -16.47 0.09
N LEU A 28 -2.00 -16.06 -0.85
CA LEU A 28 -1.01 -15.02 -0.65
C LEU A 28 -1.63 -13.63 -0.85
N PRO A 29 -0.99 -12.52 -0.42
CA PRO A 29 -1.61 -11.21 -0.53
C PRO A 29 -2.16 -10.84 -1.92
N TRP A 30 -1.41 -11.17 -2.98
CA TRP A 30 -1.80 -10.92 -4.37
C TRP A 30 -2.84 -11.92 -4.92
N GLN A 31 -3.19 -12.95 -4.15
CA GLN A 31 -4.18 -13.98 -4.49
C GLN A 31 -5.39 -13.96 -3.53
N ALA A 32 -5.38 -13.06 -2.54
CA ALA A 32 -6.37 -13.07 -1.48
C ALA A 32 -7.69 -12.44 -1.93
N ASP A 33 -8.79 -13.00 -1.41
CA ASP A 33 -10.09 -12.35 -1.48
C ASP A 33 -10.14 -11.19 -0.47
N TRP A 34 -10.09 -9.97 -0.99
CA TRP A 34 -10.13 -8.74 -0.21
C TRP A 34 -11.55 -8.21 0.05
N THR A 35 -12.60 -8.90 -0.42
CA THR A 35 -14.01 -8.47 -0.26
C THR A 35 -14.37 -8.29 1.23
N THR A 36 -13.86 -9.17 2.10
CA THR A 36 -14.17 -9.18 3.54
C THR A 36 -13.30 -8.22 4.37
N SER A 37 -12.24 -7.66 3.79
CA SER A 37 -11.31 -6.77 4.51
C SER A 37 -11.88 -5.37 4.67
N LYS A 38 -11.81 -4.82 5.89
CA LYS A 38 -12.31 -3.48 6.21
C LYS A 38 -11.23 -2.42 5.96
N GLY A 39 -11.54 -1.44 5.09
CA GLY A 39 -10.63 -0.34 4.76
C GLY A 39 -10.47 -0.13 3.25
N MET A 40 -9.36 0.49 2.86
CA MET A 40 -9.06 0.98 1.51
C MET A 40 -8.80 -0.14 0.49
N GLY A 41 -9.87 -0.84 0.11
CA GLY A 41 -9.78 -1.99 -0.81
C GLY A 41 -8.95 -3.17 -0.28
N GLY A 42 -8.73 -3.25 1.04
CA GLY A 42 -7.85 -4.24 1.68
C GLY A 42 -6.43 -3.75 1.91
N LEU A 43 -5.98 -2.65 1.27
CA LEU A 43 -4.62 -2.13 1.47
C LEU A 43 -4.41 -1.57 2.89
N PRO A 44 -3.27 -1.86 3.50
CA PRO A 44 -2.92 -1.35 4.82
C PRO A 44 -2.74 0.16 4.77
N TYR A 45 -3.29 0.86 5.76
CA TYR A 45 -3.20 2.31 5.85
C TYR A 45 -2.88 2.75 7.27
N ASN A 46 -2.29 3.93 7.37
CA ASN A 46 -2.01 4.56 8.65
C ASN A 46 -3.31 5.14 9.23
N HIS A 47 -3.78 4.59 10.36
CA HIS A 47 -5.04 4.96 10.99
C HIS A 47 -5.20 6.48 11.16
N ASN A 48 -4.13 7.15 11.59
CA ASN A 48 -4.20 8.55 11.92
C ASN A 48 -4.28 9.48 10.70
N SER A 49 -3.62 9.11 9.59
CA SER A 49 -3.51 9.97 8.41
C SER A 49 -4.41 9.54 7.26
N GLY A 50 -4.96 8.33 7.30
CA GLY A 50 -5.71 7.72 6.20
C GLY A 50 -4.87 7.32 4.99
N ARG A 51 -3.55 7.56 5.02
CA ARG A 51 -2.65 7.28 3.89
C ARG A 51 -2.31 5.80 3.79
N ALA A 52 -2.30 5.28 2.56
CA ALA A 52 -1.85 3.93 2.25
C ALA A 52 -0.39 3.74 2.65
N TYR A 53 -0.04 2.57 3.16
CA TYR A 53 1.35 2.12 3.11
C TYR A 53 1.66 1.62 1.70
N THR A 54 2.89 1.82 1.27
CA THR A 54 3.37 1.49 -0.08
C THR A 54 4.58 0.55 -0.03
N GLY A 55 4.86 -0.14 -1.14
CA GLY A 55 6.05 -0.97 -1.33
C GLY A 55 6.27 -2.01 -0.22
N GLY A 56 7.49 -2.06 0.32
CA GLY A 56 7.85 -3.03 1.37
C GLY A 56 6.98 -2.95 2.63
N ASN A 57 6.57 -1.74 3.04
CA ASN A 57 5.69 -1.59 4.20
C ASN A 57 4.29 -2.15 3.92
N MET A 58 3.78 -1.95 2.71
CA MET A 58 2.49 -2.50 2.29
C MET A 58 2.49 -4.03 2.40
N ILE A 59 3.47 -4.69 1.79
CA ILE A 59 3.50 -6.16 1.76
C ILE A 59 3.73 -6.77 3.15
N THR A 60 4.59 -6.15 3.97
CA THR A 60 4.80 -6.55 5.37
C THR A 60 3.50 -6.52 6.18
N LEU A 61 2.73 -5.44 6.04
CA LEU A 61 1.48 -5.28 6.80
C LEU A 61 0.36 -6.20 6.31
N LEU A 62 0.25 -6.41 4.99
CA LEU A 62 -0.70 -7.37 4.41
C LEU A 62 -0.44 -8.79 4.91
N ILE A 63 0.81 -9.24 4.86
CA ILE A 63 1.19 -10.57 5.35
C ILE A 63 0.90 -10.70 6.85
N ALA A 64 1.21 -9.67 7.64
CA ALA A 64 0.90 -9.67 9.06
C ALA A 64 -0.62 -9.74 9.32
N GLN A 65 -1.42 -8.96 8.59
CA GLN A 65 -2.88 -8.96 8.68
C GLN A 65 -3.46 -10.34 8.39
N MET A 66 -3.03 -10.97 7.30
CA MET A 66 -3.51 -12.29 6.90
C MET A 66 -3.08 -13.39 7.88
N ALA A 67 -1.80 -13.42 8.26
CA ALA A 67 -1.28 -14.46 9.15
C ALA A 67 -1.86 -14.38 10.57
N LEU A 68 -2.20 -13.17 11.03
CA LEU A 68 -2.74 -12.94 12.38
C LEU A 68 -4.27 -12.83 12.41
N GLY A 69 -4.93 -12.92 11.25
CA GLY A 69 -6.39 -12.96 11.14
C GLY A 69 -7.09 -11.63 11.43
N TRP A 70 -6.40 -10.50 11.25
CA TRP A 70 -7.02 -9.17 11.41
C TRP A 70 -7.92 -8.83 10.23
N LYS A 71 -9.07 -8.24 10.51
CA LYS A 71 -10.05 -7.79 9.51
C LYS A 71 -9.83 -6.33 9.10
N SER A 72 -9.26 -5.52 9.97
CA SER A 72 -8.93 -4.13 9.69
C SER A 72 -7.59 -3.99 9.01
N SER A 73 -7.55 -3.20 7.94
CA SER A 73 -6.31 -2.78 7.31
C SER A 73 -5.67 -1.54 7.99
N ALA A 74 -6.19 -1.10 9.13
CA ALA A 74 -5.69 0.10 9.81
C ALA A 74 -4.57 -0.24 10.80
N PHE A 75 -3.43 0.44 10.63
CA PHE A 75 -2.28 0.30 11.53
C PHE A 75 -1.89 1.64 12.16
N VAL A 76 -1.45 1.58 13.41
CA VAL A 76 -1.18 2.75 14.24
C VAL A 76 0.07 2.53 15.10
N THR A 77 0.80 3.61 15.39
CA THR A 77 1.86 3.57 16.41
C THR A 77 1.23 3.65 17.81
N TYR A 78 1.94 3.24 18.86
CA TYR A 78 1.44 3.42 20.24
C TYR A 78 1.02 4.86 20.53
N ASN A 79 1.90 5.83 20.24
CA ASN A 79 1.59 7.25 20.43
C ASN A 79 0.46 7.74 19.53
N GLY A 80 0.32 7.16 18.33
CA GLY A 80 -0.79 7.44 17.43
C GLY A 80 -2.14 6.96 17.99
N ALA A 81 -2.17 5.81 18.68
CA ALA A 81 -3.39 5.32 19.34
C ALA A 81 -3.81 6.26 20.48
N ILE A 82 -2.87 6.62 21.35
CA ILE A 82 -3.10 7.56 22.46
C ILE A 82 -3.61 8.91 21.95
N ARG A 83 -3.02 9.43 20.86
CA ARG A 83 -3.42 10.72 20.29
C ARG A 83 -4.88 10.73 19.84
N ASP A 84 -5.37 9.62 19.30
CA ASP A 84 -6.72 9.51 18.75
C ASP A 84 -7.73 8.99 19.79
N GLY A 85 -7.35 9.01 21.09
CA GLY A 85 -8.23 8.69 22.21
C GLY A 85 -8.35 7.21 22.54
N GLY A 86 -7.59 6.35 21.86
CA GLY A 86 -7.51 4.93 22.15
C GLY A 86 -6.26 4.55 22.96
N ASN A 87 -6.10 3.26 23.20
CA ASN A 87 -4.92 2.70 23.85
C ASN A 87 -4.68 1.27 23.35
N VAL A 88 -3.43 0.80 23.40
CA VAL A 88 -3.15 -0.61 23.13
C VAL A 88 -3.69 -1.45 24.29
N ILE A 89 -4.43 -2.50 23.98
CA ILE A 89 -5.01 -3.41 24.98
C ILE A 89 -3.89 -3.95 25.87
N LYS A 90 -4.10 -3.94 27.20
CA LYS A 90 -3.08 -4.36 28.16
C LYS A 90 -2.61 -5.79 27.85
N GLY A 91 -1.31 -5.95 27.58
CA GLY A 91 -0.67 -7.24 27.28
C GLY A 91 -0.45 -7.48 25.79
N GLU A 92 -1.09 -6.72 24.89
CA GLU A 92 -0.81 -6.76 23.47
C GLU A 92 0.62 -6.26 23.19
N LYS A 93 1.26 -6.89 22.21
CA LYS A 93 2.60 -6.52 21.72
C LYS A 93 2.48 -6.05 20.28
N ALA A 94 3.37 -5.14 19.88
CA ALA A 94 3.53 -4.83 18.48
C ALA A 94 4.02 -6.11 17.77
N LYS A 95 3.24 -6.58 16.80
CA LYS A 95 3.59 -7.79 16.04
C LYS A 95 4.21 -7.44 14.70
N VAL A 96 4.33 -6.18 14.33
CA VAL A 96 4.91 -5.79 13.04
C VAL A 96 5.69 -4.50 13.18
N ALA A 97 6.77 -4.38 12.42
CA ALA A 97 7.55 -3.16 12.33
C ALA A 97 7.79 -2.80 10.86
N VAL A 98 7.71 -1.51 10.56
CA VAL A 98 7.85 -0.98 9.20
C VAL A 98 8.82 0.19 9.18
N ARG A 99 9.43 0.45 8.03
CA ARG A 99 10.37 1.55 7.88
C ARG A 99 9.62 2.86 7.67
N LEU A 100 9.70 3.78 8.63
CA LEU A 100 9.09 5.12 8.53
C LEU A 100 10.16 6.21 8.55
N ALA A 101 9.82 7.34 7.95
CA ALA A 101 10.57 8.58 8.06
C ALA A 101 9.84 9.49 9.05
N THR A 102 10.53 9.98 10.07
CA THR A 102 10.00 10.94 11.04
C THR A 102 10.85 12.20 11.07
N PRO A 103 10.26 13.39 11.11
CA PRO A 103 11.03 14.62 11.20
C PRO A 103 11.90 14.67 12.46
N VAL A 104 13.16 15.06 12.31
CA VAL A 104 14.10 15.24 13.43
C VAL A 104 13.79 16.56 14.12
N LYS A 105 13.61 16.50 15.43
CA LYS A 105 13.37 17.67 16.28
C LYS A 105 14.53 17.92 17.22
N ASP A 106 14.82 19.19 17.50
CA ASP A 106 15.83 19.58 18.47
C ASP A 106 15.35 19.44 19.93
N LYS A 107 16.18 19.86 20.89
CA LYS A 107 15.84 19.79 22.33
C LYS A 107 14.65 20.66 22.73
N SER A 108 14.30 21.68 21.93
CA SER A 108 13.15 22.54 22.14
C SER A 108 11.88 22.00 21.45
N GLY A 109 12.01 20.95 20.63
CA GLY A 109 10.92 20.34 19.88
C GLY A 109 10.70 20.96 18.50
N GLU A 110 11.61 21.85 18.06
CA GLU A 110 11.57 22.52 16.78
C GLU A 110 12.16 21.64 15.67
N GLN A 111 11.64 21.80 14.45
CA GLN A 111 12.05 21.02 13.28
C GLN A 111 13.49 21.36 12.86
N VAL A 112 14.31 20.33 12.65
CA VAL A 112 15.68 20.48 12.14
C VAL A 112 15.67 20.37 10.61
N TYR A 113 16.49 21.19 9.96
CA TYR A 113 16.66 21.20 8.50
C TYR A 113 18.11 20.83 8.13
N ASN A 114 18.29 20.27 6.94
CA ASN A 114 19.58 20.03 6.31
C ASN A 114 20.14 21.36 5.74
N GLU A 115 21.41 21.34 5.32
CA GLU A 115 22.09 22.54 4.76
C GLU A 115 21.43 23.04 3.47
N ASP A 116 20.77 22.16 2.71
CA ASP A 116 20.03 22.48 1.49
C ASP A 116 18.60 23.03 1.76
N GLY A 117 18.23 23.21 3.04
CA GLY A 117 16.92 23.69 3.45
C GLY A 117 15.82 22.63 3.48
N THR A 118 16.13 21.36 3.20
CA THR A 118 15.15 20.25 3.32
C THR A 118 14.96 19.84 4.78
N GLU A 119 13.78 19.32 5.13
CA GLU A 119 13.55 18.79 6.48
C GLU A 119 14.48 17.61 6.78
N LYS A 120 15.19 17.65 7.91
CA LYS A 120 16.01 16.54 8.36
C LYS A 120 15.09 15.42 8.85
N MET A 121 15.17 14.26 8.19
CA MET A 121 14.35 13.09 8.51
C MET A 121 15.19 11.99 9.17
N TYR A 122 14.63 11.37 10.22
CA TYR A 122 15.12 10.12 10.78
C TYR A 122 14.40 8.95 10.12
N TYR A 123 15.16 7.99 9.61
CA TYR A 123 14.63 6.76 9.05
C TYR A 123 14.87 5.62 10.02
N GLY A 124 13.80 4.92 10.41
CA GLY A 124 13.90 3.81 11.34
C GLY A 124 12.77 2.80 11.17
N TYR A 125 12.95 1.63 11.77
CA TYR A 125 11.89 0.63 11.90
C TYR A 125 11.06 0.93 13.14
N PHE A 126 9.78 1.18 12.92
CA PHE A 126 8.83 1.54 13.98
C PHE A 126 7.83 0.40 14.18
N PRO A 127 7.62 -0.03 15.44
CA PRO A 127 6.58 -0.99 15.76
C PRO A 127 5.20 -0.39 15.52
N LEU A 128 4.33 -1.15 14.88
CA LEU A 128 2.93 -0.81 14.67
C LEU A 128 2.01 -1.84 15.33
N PHE A 129 0.82 -1.37 15.66
CA PHE A 129 -0.30 -2.15 16.14
C PHE A 129 -1.40 -2.09 15.08
N ASN A 130 -2.08 -3.21 14.84
CA ASN A 130 -3.37 -3.14 14.17
C ASN A 130 -4.39 -2.47 15.11
N VAL A 131 -5.36 -1.74 14.59
CA VAL A 131 -6.40 -1.12 15.43
C VAL A 131 -7.21 -2.15 16.23
N GLU A 132 -7.27 -3.41 15.79
CA GLU A 132 -7.89 -4.51 16.56
C GLU A 132 -7.09 -4.88 17.82
N GLN A 133 -5.85 -4.44 17.95
CA GLN A 133 -5.06 -4.56 19.18
C GLN A 133 -5.25 -3.37 20.13
N CYS A 134 -6.14 -2.44 19.78
CA CYS A 134 -6.39 -1.21 20.52
C CYS A 134 -7.84 -1.15 21.01
N GLU A 135 -8.03 -0.59 22.19
CA GLU A 135 -9.33 -0.15 22.70
C GLU A 135 -9.54 1.34 22.38
N GLY A 136 -10.79 1.77 22.24
CA GLY A 136 -11.14 3.18 22.03
C GLY A 136 -10.86 3.74 20.62
N LEU A 137 -10.39 2.92 19.67
CA LEU A 137 -10.22 3.31 18.26
C LEU A 137 -11.33 2.73 17.38
N SER A 138 -11.74 3.47 16.34
CA SER A 138 -12.62 2.93 15.31
C SER A 138 -11.85 1.98 14.39
N ILE A 139 -12.41 0.79 14.18
CA ILE A 139 -11.82 -0.29 13.37
C ILE A 139 -11.86 0.05 11.86
N ALA A 140 -12.69 1.00 11.43
CA ALA A 140 -12.69 1.51 10.06
C ALA A 140 -13.38 2.89 9.97
N PRO A 141 -12.88 3.84 9.15
CA PRO A 141 -13.80 4.76 8.50
C PRO A 141 -14.65 3.96 7.51
N PRO A 142 -15.95 4.25 7.36
CA PRO A 142 -16.75 3.66 6.28
C PRO A 142 -16.14 4.12 4.95
N VAL A 143 -15.51 3.21 4.23
CA VAL A 143 -15.20 3.43 2.82
C VAL A 143 -16.54 3.28 2.11
N VAL A 144 -17.06 4.39 1.60
CA VAL A 144 -18.24 4.33 0.74
C VAL A 144 -17.80 3.55 -0.50
N GLU A 145 -18.39 2.37 -0.68
CA GLU A 145 -18.02 1.50 -1.79
C GLU A 145 -18.33 2.20 -3.12
N LYS A 146 -17.40 2.12 -4.06
CA LYS A 146 -17.55 2.73 -5.37
C LYS A 146 -18.46 1.85 -6.26
N PRO A 147 -19.40 2.41 -7.03
CA PRO A 147 -20.25 1.63 -7.94
C PRO A 147 -19.42 0.79 -8.92
N VAL A 148 -19.92 -0.40 -9.28
CA VAL A 148 -19.22 -1.31 -10.21
C VAL A 148 -18.87 -0.63 -11.53
N GLU A 149 -19.80 0.18 -12.05
CA GLU A 149 -19.65 0.93 -13.30
C GLU A 149 -18.50 1.93 -13.21
N TRP A 150 -18.36 2.61 -12.07
CA TRP A 150 -17.24 3.52 -11.83
C TRP A 150 -15.92 2.76 -11.77
N ARG A 151 -15.87 1.62 -11.07
CA ARG A 151 -14.66 0.80 -10.94
C ARG A 151 -14.17 0.33 -12.30
N HIS A 152 -15.09 -0.18 -13.13
CA HIS A 152 -14.78 -0.63 -14.49
C HIS A 152 -14.38 0.53 -15.39
N ALA A 153 -15.04 1.69 -15.32
CA ALA A 153 -14.65 2.86 -16.09
C ALA A 153 -13.23 3.34 -15.75
N MET A 154 -12.84 3.31 -14.46
CA MET A 154 -11.47 3.64 -14.04
C MET A 154 -10.46 2.62 -14.53
N ALA A 155 -10.82 1.33 -14.52
CA ALA A 155 -9.98 0.28 -15.08
C ALA A 155 -9.76 0.48 -16.58
N GLU A 156 -10.82 0.67 -17.38
CA GLU A 156 -10.73 0.96 -18.82
C GLU A 156 -9.87 2.18 -19.11
N LYS A 157 -10.05 3.25 -18.32
CA LYS A 157 -9.24 4.48 -18.45
C LYS A 157 -7.76 4.22 -18.19
N LEU A 158 -7.43 3.48 -17.12
CA LEU A 158 -6.05 3.08 -16.83
C LEU A 158 -5.46 2.22 -17.95
N LEU A 159 -6.20 1.24 -18.47
CA LEU A 159 -5.74 0.40 -19.58
C LEU A 159 -5.45 1.24 -20.83
N ALA A 160 -6.34 2.19 -21.17
CA ALA A 160 -6.16 3.07 -22.32
C ALA A 160 -4.98 4.05 -22.13
N ASP A 161 -4.90 4.69 -20.96
CA ASP A 161 -3.86 5.67 -20.63
C ASP A 161 -2.47 5.00 -20.45
N SER A 162 -2.41 3.67 -20.28
CA SER A 162 -1.15 2.91 -20.24
C SER A 162 -0.32 3.01 -21.52
N GLY A 163 -0.97 3.29 -22.66
CA GLY A 163 -0.35 3.34 -23.98
C GLY A 163 0.08 1.97 -24.53
N VAL A 164 -0.22 0.87 -23.84
CA VAL A 164 0.10 -0.49 -24.28
C VAL A 164 -1.02 -1.00 -25.19
N THR A 165 -0.65 -1.56 -26.34
CA THR A 165 -1.64 -2.16 -27.25
C THR A 165 -2.22 -3.41 -26.62
N ILE A 166 -3.55 -3.51 -26.50
CA ILE A 166 -4.26 -4.69 -25.99
C ILE A 166 -5.03 -5.35 -27.14
N LEU A 167 -4.74 -6.62 -27.39
CA LEU A 167 -5.35 -7.46 -28.41
C LEU A 167 -6.12 -8.61 -27.77
N HIS A 168 -7.26 -8.99 -28.36
CA HIS A 168 -8.09 -10.11 -27.90
C HIS A 168 -7.94 -11.34 -28.80
N ASP A 169 -6.69 -11.73 -29.05
CA ASP A 169 -6.28 -12.85 -29.90
C ASP A 169 -5.50 -13.93 -29.13
N GLY A 170 -5.47 -13.85 -27.79
CA GLY A 170 -4.73 -14.76 -26.92
C GLY A 170 -5.32 -16.18 -26.81
N GLY A 171 -6.52 -16.41 -27.37
CA GLY A 171 -7.27 -17.64 -27.21
C GLY A 171 -7.70 -17.83 -25.76
N ASP A 172 -7.13 -18.83 -25.09
CA ASP A 172 -7.38 -19.12 -23.66
C ASP A 172 -6.23 -18.60 -22.76
N ARG A 173 -5.32 -17.78 -23.29
CA ARG A 173 -4.14 -17.28 -22.55
C ARG A 173 -4.09 -15.77 -22.52
N ALA A 174 -3.66 -15.24 -21.37
CA ALA A 174 -3.22 -13.86 -21.20
C ALA A 174 -1.69 -13.83 -21.16
N TYR A 175 -1.08 -12.89 -21.89
CA TYR A 175 0.38 -12.66 -21.84
C TYR A 175 0.77 -11.32 -22.47
N TYR A 176 1.87 -10.76 -21.99
CA TYR A 176 2.60 -9.67 -22.64
C TYR A 176 3.67 -10.19 -23.62
N SER A 177 3.60 -9.80 -24.90
CA SER A 177 4.64 -10.05 -25.91
C SER A 177 5.71 -8.97 -25.85
N ARG A 178 6.93 -9.35 -25.47
CA ARG A 178 8.09 -8.42 -25.44
C ARG A 178 8.54 -7.99 -26.84
N ASN A 179 8.36 -8.84 -27.85
CA ASN A 179 8.79 -8.57 -29.21
C ASN A 179 7.90 -7.51 -29.86
N ASP A 180 6.59 -7.63 -29.64
CA ASP A 180 5.58 -6.80 -30.28
C ASP A 180 5.12 -5.63 -29.40
N ASP A 181 5.64 -5.54 -28.17
CA ASP A 181 5.26 -4.54 -27.17
C ASP A 181 3.74 -4.46 -26.94
N SER A 182 3.07 -5.61 -26.89
CA SER A 182 1.61 -5.70 -26.82
C SER A 182 1.14 -6.78 -25.85
N VAL A 183 -0.06 -6.56 -25.31
CA VAL A 183 -0.76 -7.47 -24.40
C VAL A 183 -1.79 -8.24 -25.19
N HIS A 184 -1.78 -9.56 -25.05
CA HIS A 184 -2.73 -10.47 -25.68
C HIS A 184 -3.60 -11.09 -24.60
N LEU A 185 -4.93 -11.00 -24.75
CA LEU A 185 -5.91 -11.48 -23.79
C LEU A 185 -6.94 -12.40 -24.46
N PRO A 186 -7.60 -13.29 -23.69
CA PRO A 186 -8.89 -13.87 -24.09
C PRO A 186 -9.94 -12.77 -24.26
N PHE A 187 -11.02 -13.05 -25.00
CA PHE A 187 -12.16 -12.12 -25.07
C PHE A 187 -12.75 -11.86 -23.69
N LYS A 188 -13.25 -10.64 -23.45
CA LYS A 188 -13.90 -10.27 -22.17
C LYS A 188 -14.98 -11.26 -21.74
N SER A 189 -15.74 -11.81 -22.70
CA SER A 189 -16.80 -12.80 -22.47
C SER A 189 -16.31 -14.18 -22.00
N GLN A 190 -15.01 -14.48 -22.10
CA GLN A 190 -14.42 -15.72 -21.58
C GLN A 190 -14.07 -15.62 -20.08
N PHE A 191 -14.02 -14.40 -19.53
CA PHE A 191 -13.79 -14.21 -18.10
C PHE A 191 -15.09 -14.37 -17.33
N LYS A 192 -15.00 -14.98 -16.15
CA LYS A 192 -16.14 -15.15 -15.23
C LYS A 192 -16.71 -13.81 -14.77
N THR A 193 -15.84 -12.82 -14.54
CA THR A 193 -16.23 -11.46 -14.16
C THR A 193 -15.42 -10.42 -14.90
N ALA A 194 -16.00 -9.23 -15.06
CA ALA A 194 -15.30 -8.08 -15.62
C ALA A 194 -14.12 -7.65 -14.74
N SER A 195 -14.27 -7.70 -13.41
CA SER A 195 -13.18 -7.47 -12.46
C SER A 195 -12.00 -8.42 -12.67
N GLY A 196 -12.29 -9.70 -12.97
CA GLY A 196 -11.28 -10.70 -13.34
C GLY A 196 -10.53 -10.31 -14.62
N TYR A 197 -11.25 -9.90 -15.66
CA TYR A 197 -10.64 -9.40 -16.90
C TYR A 197 -9.70 -8.22 -16.63
N TYR A 198 -10.15 -7.21 -15.88
CA TYR A 198 -9.33 -6.02 -15.60
C TYR A 198 -8.11 -6.32 -14.73
N ALA A 199 -8.24 -7.22 -13.75
CA ALA A 199 -7.11 -7.66 -12.93
C ALA A 199 -6.07 -8.41 -13.77
N THR A 200 -6.50 -9.29 -14.68
CA THR A 200 -5.59 -9.97 -15.62
C THR A 200 -4.94 -8.98 -16.58
N ALA A 201 -5.70 -8.04 -17.15
CA ALA A 201 -5.14 -7.01 -18.02
C ALA A 201 -4.10 -6.12 -17.28
N ALA A 202 -4.38 -5.77 -16.02
CA ALA A 202 -3.44 -5.04 -15.18
C ALA A 202 -2.17 -5.84 -14.89
N HIS A 203 -2.26 -7.15 -14.66
CA HIS A 203 -1.09 -8.03 -14.53
C HIS A 203 -0.20 -7.93 -15.78
N GLU A 204 -0.77 -8.07 -16.98
CA GLU A 204 0.00 -8.02 -18.23
C GLU A 204 0.57 -6.62 -18.53
N ILE A 205 -0.13 -5.54 -18.17
CA ILE A 205 0.41 -4.17 -18.21
C ILE A 205 1.58 -4.01 -17.22
N GLY A 206 1.51 -4.70 -16.09
CA GLY A 206 2.60 -4.81 -15.13
C GLY A 206 3.87 -5.33 -15.79
N HIS A 207 3.76 -6.43 -16.54
CA HIS A 207 4.84 -6.94 -17.37
C HIS A 207 5.27 -5.93 -18.43
N ALA A 208 4.33 -5.30 -19.13
CA ALA A 208 4.65 -4.33 -20.17
C ALA A 208 5.62 -3.25 -19.68
N SER A 209 5.52 -2.79 -18.43
CA SER A 209 6.41 -1.77 -17.89
C SER A 209 7.91 -2.14 -17.88
N MET A 210 8.28 -3.40 -18.11
CA MET A 210 9.68 -3.82 -18.26
C MET A 210 10.36 -3.27 -19.52
N ALA A 211 9.59 -2.84 -20.53
CA ALA A 211 10.13 -2.43 -21.83
C ALA A 211 11.18 -1.30 -21.72
N PRO A 212 12.17 -1.24 -22.65
CA PRO A 212 13.28 -0.28 -22.57
C PRO A 212 12.86 1.19 -22.54
N HIS A 213 11.74 1.54 -23.17
CA HIS A 213 11.20 2.90 -23.21
C HIS A 213 10.27 3.22 -22.03
N ARG A 214 10.07 2.26 -21.10
CA ARG A 214 9.27 2.41 -19.88
C ARG A 214 10.19 2.39 -18.66
N LEU A 215 10.12 1.36 -17.81
CA LEU A 215 10.97 1.26 -16.61
C LEU A 215 12.27 0.50 -16.85
N ASN A 216 12.49 -0.04 -18.06
CA ASN A 216 13.72 -0.71 -18.49
C ASN A 216 14.30 -1.65 -17.42
N ARG A 217 13.45 -2.54 -16.90
CA ARG A 217 13.87 -3.45 -15.83
C ARG A 217 14.58 -4.66 -16.42
N GLU A 218 15.62 -5.10 -15.73
CA GLU A 218 16.24 -6.39 -16.03
C GLU A 218 15.30 -7.54 -15.66
N VAL A 219 15.17 -8.47 -16.59
CA VAL A 219 14.33 -9.67 -16.47
C VAL A 219 15.16 -10.89 -16.81
N LYS A 220 15.18 -11.85 -15.89
CA LYS A 220 15.89 -13.12 -16.04
C LYS A 220 14.94 -14.23 -16.46
N GLY A 221 15.47 -15.23 -17.15
CA GLY A 221 14.71 -16.41 -17.54
C GLY A 221 13.63 -16.17 -18.60
N LYS A 222 12.91 -17.26 -18.89
CA LYS A 222 11.73 -17.28 -19.77
C LYS A 222 10.46 -17.45 -18.93
N MET A 223 9.31 -17.08 -19.48
CA MET A 223 8.01 -17.32 -18.85
C MET A 223 7.89 -18.76 -18.36
N GLY A 224 7.38 -18.96 -17.14
CA GLY A 224 7.27 -20.27 -16.50
C GLY A 224 8.55 -20.84 -15.90
N SER A 225 9.68 -20.12 -15.94
CA SER A 225 10.93 -20.54 -15.27
C SER A 225 11.06 -19.95 -13.87
N LYS A 226 11.83 -20.61 -13.01
CA LYS A 226 12.20 -20.09 -11.68
C LYS A 226 12.83 -18.70 -11.75
N ASP A 227 13.73 -18.47 -12.72
CA ASP A 227 14.41 -17.19 -12.92
C ASP A 227 13.43 -16.05 -13.28
N TYR A 228 12.25 -16.38 -13.82
CA TYR A 228 11.21 -15.42 -14.17
C TYR A 228 10.24 -15.12 -13.02
N ALA A 229 10.25 -15.92 -11.96
CA ALA A 229 9.32 -15.77 -10.82
C ALA A 229 9.43 -14.38 -10.16
N PHE A 230 10.59 -13.75 -10.19
CA PHE A 230 10.73 -12.39 -9.66
C PHE A 230 9.95 -11.35 -10.48
N GLU A 231 9.85 -11.51 -11.81
CA GLU A 231 9.08 -10.61 -12.67
C GLU A 231 7.57 -10.87 -12.55
N GLU A 232 7.16 -12.13 -12.45
CA GLU A 232 5.78 -12.52 -12.13
C GLU A 232 5.33 -11.90 -10.81
N LEU A 233 6.16 -11.99 -9.76
CA LEU A 233 5.83 -11.40 -8.46
C LEU A 233 5.62 -9.88 -8.53
N ARG A 234 6.38 -9.17 -9.38
CA ARG A 234 6.18 -7.73 -9.61
C ARG A 234 4.82 -7.45 -10.27
N ALA A 235 4.46 -8.22 -11.30
CA ALA A 235 3.19 -8.08 -12.02
C ALA A 235 1.99 -8.42 -11.14
N GLU A 236 2.09 -9.49 -10.34
CA GLU A 236 1.10 -9.88 -9.33
C GLU A 236 0.85 -8.77 -8.30
N ILE A 237 1.92 -8.25 -7.68
CA ILE A 237 1.77 -7.18 -6.68
C ILE A 237 1.25 -5.90 -7.34
N PHE A 238 1.64 -5.60 -8.58
CA PHE A 238 1.10 -4.45 -9.31
C PHE A 238 -0.39 -4.60 -9.60
N SER A 239 -0.83 -5.75 -10.11
CA SER A 239 -2.26 -6.04 -10.32
C SER A 239 -3.04 -5.93 -9.01
N MET A 240 -2.47 -6.43 -7.90
CA MET A 240 -3.05 -6.29 -6.57
C MET A 240 -3.20 -4.82 -6.16
N ILE A 241 -2.19 -3.98 -6.40
CA ILE A 241 -2.26 -2.53 -6.13
C ILE A 241 -3.38 -1.89 -6.95
N VAL A 242 -3.47 -2.18 -8.25
CA VAL A 242 -4.53 -1.65 -9.13
C VAL A 242 -5.90 -2.09 -8.63
N GLY A 243 -6.11 -3.40 -8.47
CA GLY A 243 -7.39 -3.97 -8.08
C GLY A 243 -7.87 -3.48 -6.72
N SER A 244 -6.97 -3.27 -5.77
CA SER A 244 -7.32 -2.71 -4.46
C SER A 244 -7.59 -1.20 -4.52
N SER A 245 -6.81 -0.45 -5.31
CA SER A 245 -6.92 1.02 -5.38
C SER A 245 -8.21 1.48 -6.06
N ILE A 246 -8.63 0.80 -7.14
CA ILE A 246 -9.87 1.15 -7.86
C ILE A 246 -11.06 0.28 -7.41
N GLY A 247 -10.85 -0.72 -6.56
CA GLY A 247 -11.92 -1.54 -5.96
C GLY A 247 -12.40 -2.73 -6.78
N LEU A 248 -11.61 -3.26 -7.72
CA LEU A 248 -11.93 -4.48 -8.47
C LEU A 248 -12.16 -5.68 -7.53
N PHE A 249 -11.40 -5.79 -6.45
CA PHE A 249 -11.51 -6.90 -5.50
C PHE A 249 -12.68 -6.76 -4.50
N ARG A 250 -13.56 -5.78 -4.72
CA ARG A 250 -14.83 -5.66 -3.99
C ARG A 250 -15.99 -6.35 -4.71
N ASP A 251 -15.77 -6.82 -5.93
CA ASP A 251 -16.75 -7.63 -6.66
C ASP A 251 -16.92 -9.00 -5.96
N PRO A 252 -18.12 -9.33 -5.44
CA PRO A 252 -18.36 -10.59 -4.72
C PRO A 252 -18.16 -11.85 -5.56
N GLU A 253 -18.22 -11.72 -6.89
CA GLU A 253 -18.01 -12.83 -7.82
C GLU A 253 -16.56 -12.91 -8.32
N TYR A 254 -15.72 -11.94 -7.94
CA TYR A 254 -14.30 -11.94 -8.26
C TYR A 254 -13.65 -13.20 -7.70
N ASP A 255 -13.06 -13.95 -8.61
CA ASP A 255 -12.29 -15.14 -8.32
C ASP A 255 -10.84 -14.82 -8.67
N PRO A 256 -9.94 -14.60 -7.70
CA PRO A 256 -8.54 -14.36 -8.00
C PRO A 256 -8.02 -15.56 -8.79
N ALA A 257 -7.56 -15.30 -10.02
CA ALA A 257 -7.07 -16.34 -10.90
C ALA A 257 -6.01 -17.18 -10.17
N ASN A 258 -6.16 -18.50 -10.23
CA ASN A 258 -5.40 -19.41 -9.40
C ASN A 258 -3.97 -19.57 -9.96
N HIS A 259 -3.06 -18.66 -9.60
CA HIS A 259 -1.64 -18.69 -9.99
C HIS A 259 -0.83 -19.67 -9.13
N ALA A 260 -1.41 -20.84 -8.82
CA ALA A 260 -0.83 -21.86 -7.96
C ALA A 260 0.53 -22.36 -8.47
N ALA A 261 0.76 -22.31 -9.78
CA ALA A 261 2.00 -22.75 -10.42
C ALA A 261 3.25 -21.99 -9.92
N TYR A 262 3.12 -20.69 -9.61
CA TYR A 262 4.27 -19.89 -9.18
C TYR A 262 4.54 -19.89 -7.68
N VAL A 263 3.62 -20.39 -6.85
CA VAL A 263 3.79 -20.41 -5.39
C VAL A 263 5.06 -21.18 -4.99
N GLN A 264 5.34 -22.31 -5.66
CA GLN A 264 6.56 -23.08 -5.42
C GLN A 264 7.82 -22.31 -5.82
N HIS A 265 7.79 -21.63 -6.97
CA HIS A 265 8.93 -20.80 -7.41
C HIS A 265 9.16 -19.60 -6.49
N TYR A 266 8.11 -19.00 -5.92
CA TYR A 266 8.24 -17.94 -4.92
C TYR A 266 8.90 -18.43 -3.63
N LEU A 267 8.54 -19.64 -3.15
CA LEU A 267 9.19 -20.23 -1.98
C LEU A 267 10.70 -20.40 -2.19
N GLU A 268 11.10 -20.92 -3.35
CA GLU A 268 12.52 -21.06 -3.68
C GLU A 268 13.22 -19.70 -3.79
N LEU A 269 12.58 -18.74 -4.47
CA LEU A 269 13.09 -17.37 -4.62
C LEU A 269 13.34 -16.71 -3.25
N PHE A 270 12.41 -16.83 -2.29
CA PHE A 270 12.58 -16.21 -0.97
C PHE A 270 13.59 -16.93 -0.07
N LYS A 271 13.84 -18.23 -0.31
CA LYS A 271 14.90 -18.97 0.39
C LYS A 271 16.30 -18.57 -0.10
N GLU A 272 16.44 -18.32 -1.40
CA GLU A 272 17.71 -17.93 -2.03
C GLU A 272 17.97 -16.42 -1.87
N GLU A 273 16.94 -15.61 -2.04
CA GLU A 273 17.00 -14.15 -1.99
C GLU A 273 15.89 -13.60 -1.06
N PRO A 274 16.11 -13.57 0.28
CA PRO A 274 15.11 -13.09 1.25
C PRO A 274 14.58 -11.67 0.97
N ASP A 275 15.40 -10.83 0.34
CA ASP A 275 15.02 -9.46 -0.04
C ASP A 275 14.14 -9.38 -1.30
N ALA A 276 13.94 -10.48 -2.03
CA ALA A 276 13.17 -10.49 -3.28
C ALA A 276 11.72 -10.03 -3.07
N LEU A 277 11.06 -10.43 -1.99
CA LEU A 277 9.69 -9.98 -1.69
C LEU A 277 9.60 -8.45 -1.61
N PHE A 278 10.51 -7.83 -0.85
CA PHE A 278 10.51 -6.39 -0.62
C PHE A 278 10.92 -5.61 -1.87
N ARG A 279 11.87 -6.15 -2.65
CA ARG A 279 12.27 -5.57 -3.94
C ARG A 279 11.15 -5.63 -4.97
N ALA A 280 10.45 -6.78 -5.07
CA ALA A 280 9.31 -6.92 -5.97
C ALA A 280 8.18 -5.95 -5.59
N ALA A 281 7.87 -5.81 -4.29
CA ALA A 281 6.89 -4.83 -3.82
C ALA A 281 7.31 -3.38 -4.09
N ALA A 282 8.59 -3.05 -3.91
CA ALA A 282 9.13 -1.73 -4.25
C ALA A 282 9.06 -1.44 -5.75
N ASP A 283 9.39 -2.43 -6.59
CA ASP A 283 9.29 -2.30 -8.04
C ASP A 283 7.83 -2.19 -8.49
N ALA A 284 6.91 -3.00 -7.95
CA ALA A 284 5.48 -2.89 -8.22
C ALA A 284 4.94 -1.50 -7.85
N GLN A 285 5.43 -0.88 -6.76
CA GLN A 285 5.08 0.50 -6.43
C GLN A 285 5.59 1.50 -7.47
N LYS A 286 6.79 1.29 -8.04
CA LYS A 286 7.30 2.12 -9.14
C LYS A 286 6.44 1.94 -10.40
N ILE A 287 5.98 0.72 -10.69
CA ILE A 287 5.04 0.45 -11.79
C ILE A 287 3.73 1.20 -11.56
N ALA A 288 3.17 1.12 -10.34
CA ALA A 288 1.97 1.86 -9.98
C ALA A 288 2.12 3.38 -10.10
N THR A 289 3.31 3.90 -9.77
CA THR A 289 3.64 5.32 -9.94
C THR A 289 3.75 5.68 -11.43
N TYR A 290 4.42 4.84 -12.23
CA TYR A 290 4.60 5.04 -13.66
C TYR A 290 3.26 5.14 -14.41
N TYR A 291 2.32 4.25 -14.09
CA TYR A 291 0.97 4.27 -14.65
C TYR A 291 -0.02 5.16 -13.89
N ASN A 292 0.45 5.94 -12.92
CA ASN A 292 -0.36 6.91 -12.16
C ASN A 292 -1.62 6.31 -11.50
N VAL A 293 -1.51 5.10 -10.93
CA VAL A 293 -2.65 4.34 -10.36
C VAL A 293 -3.41 5.16 -9.30
N GLU A 294 -2.70 5.93 -8.48
CA GLU A 294 -3.29 6.75 -7.40
C GLU A 294 -4.28 7.79 -7.94
N ALA A 295 -4.06 8.36 -9.13
CA ALA A 295 -4.96 9.34 -9.70
C ALA A 295 -6.36 8.75 -9.97
N TYR A 296 -6.43 7.53 -10.52
CA TYR A 296 -7.71 6.87 -10.81
C TYR A 296 -8.49 6.52 -9.54
N ALA A 297 -7.79 6.22 -8.44
CA ALA A 297 -8.43 5.95 -7.15
C ALA A 297 -9.11 7.20 -6.54
N HIS A 298 -8.68 8.39 -6.97
CA HIS A 298 -9.17 9.68 -6.47
C HIS A 298 -10.10 10.42 -7.44
N GLU A 299 -10.35 9.87 -8.63
CA GLU A 299 -11.33 10.43 -9.57
C GLU A 299 -12.71 10.54 -8.88
N PRO A 300 -13.40 11.68 -9.03
CA PRO A 300 -14.71 11.85 -8.43
C PRO A 300 -15.68 10.82 -9.03
N CYS A 301 -16.54 10.27 -8.18
CA CYS A 301 -17.74 9.63 -8.71
C CYS A 301 -18.66 10.73 -9.26
N GLY A 302 -19.42 10.41 -10.31
CA GLY A 302 -20.37 11.34 -10.90
C GLY A 302 -21.37 11.91 -9.87
N PRO A 303 -22.16 12.92 -10.27
CA PRO A 303 -23.05 13.68 -9.37
C PRO A 303 -24.10 12.84 -8.62
N GLU A 304 -24.32 11.59 -9.05
CA GLU A 304 -25.21 10.61 -8.41
C GLU A 304 -24.62 9.99 -7.13
N TYR A 305 -23.33 10.20 -6.86
CA TYR A 305 -22.64 9.66 -5.69
C TYR A 305 -22.44 10.72 -4.60
N ASP A 306 -23.24 10.62 -3.55
CA ASP A 306 -23.15 11.55 -2.42
C ASP A 306 -22.00 11.19 -1.46
N ALA A 307 -20.88 11.87 -1.65
CA ALA A 307 -19.72 11.80 -0.76
C ALA A 307 -19.98 12.39 0.65
N SER A 308 -21.15 13.02 0.90
CA SER A 308 -21.52 13.56 2.22
C SER A 308 -21.70 12.47 3.29
N THR A 309 -21.87 11.22 2.87
CA THR A 309 -21.91 10.04 3.74
C THR A 309 -20.52 9.58 4.21
N ALA A 310 -19.44 10.09 3.62
CA ALA A 310 -18.07 9.80 4.05
C ALA A 310 -17.71 10.65 5.27
N VAL A 311 -17.58 10.01 6.44
CA VAL A 311 -17.12 10.68 7.67
C VAL A 311 -15.66 11.08 7.50
N LYS A 312 -15.39 12.39 7.55
CA LYS A 312 -14.02 12.94 7.46
C LYS A 312 -13.14 12.38 8.59
N PRO A 313 -11.86 12.08 8.33
CA PRO A 313 -10.90 11.77 9.38
C PRO A 313 -10.92 12.89 10.43
N SER A 314 -10.90 12.51 11.72
CA SER A 314 -10.90 13.45 12.84
C SER A 314 -9.78 14.47 12.68
N THR A 315 -10.12 15.69 12.27
CA THR A 315 -9.19 16.81 12.23
C THR A 315 -9.10 17.43 13.62
N ALA A 316 -8.54 16.68 14.58
CA ALA A 316 -8.23 17.22 15.90
C ALA A 316 -6.93 18.08 15.83
N ARG A 317 -6.93 19.15 15.03
CA ARG A 317 -5.98 20.25 15.21
C ARG A 317 -6.57 21.17 16.27
N LYS A 318 -6.33 20.88 17.55
CA LYS A 318 -6.56 21.89 18.60
C LYS A 318 -5.62 23.05 18.30
N SER A 319 -6.18 24.17 17.86
CA SER A 319 -5.49 25.45 17.72
C SER A 319 -4.77 25.75 19.03
N SER A 320 -3.44 25.84 18.99
CA SER A 320 -2.71 26.51 20.05
C SER A 320 -3.22 27.95 20.12
N LYS A 321 -3.89 28.31 21.21
CA LYS A 321 -4.20 29.70 21.50
C LYS A 321 -2.87 30.43 21.63
N THR A 322 -2.55 31.27 20.64
CA THR A 322 -1.49 32.26 20.74
C THR A 322 -1.79 33.14 21.95
N ARG A 323 -1.02 32.96 23.02
CA ARG A 323 -1.10 33.78 24.22
C ARG A 323 -0.38 35.09 23.89
N THR A 324 -1.14 36.09 23.43
CA THR A 324 -0.64 37.46 23.29
C THR A 324 -0.16 37.96 24.65
N ARG A 325 1.16 38.13 24.79
CA ARG A 325 1.77 38.86 25.91
C ARG A 325 1.52 40.35 25.68
N THR A 326 0.71 40.96 26.53
CA THR A 326 0.65 42.41 26.70
C THR A 326 2.00 42.91 27.25
N PRO A 327 2.59 44.00 26.72
CA PRO A 327 3.79 44.58 27.31
C PRO A 327 3.43 45.34 28.60
N LYS A 328 4.23 45.15 29.66
CA LYS A 328 4.17 45.97 30.88
C LYS A 328 4.65 47.41 30.58
N PRO A 329 4.10 48.45 31.21
CA PRO A 329 4.59 49.82 31.06
C PRO A 329 5.99 49.96 31.68
N LYS A 330 6.89 50.66 30.99
CA LYS A 330 8.19 51.07 31.53
C LYS A 330 7.96 52.11 32.64
N GLN A 331 8.56 51.88 33.81
CA GLN A 331 8.70 52.91 34.84
C GLN A 331 9.79 53.89 34.38
N GLU A 332 9.43 55.16 34.22
CA GLU A 332 10.38 56.26 34.07
C GLU A 332 10.99 56.56 35.45
N HIS A 333 12.29 56.31 35.59
CA HIS A 333 13.07 56.89 36.68
C HIS A 333 13.51 58.29 36.26
N ALA A 334 12.89 59.30 36.87
CA ALA A 334 13.43 60.65 36.94
C ALA A 334 14.72 60.63 37.78
N LEU A 335 15.79 61.20 37.23
CA LEU A 335 16.97 61.62 37.99
C LEU A 335 17.15 63.12 37.75
N GLN A 336 16.98 63.88 38.84
CA GLN A 336 17.18 65.31 38.95
C GLN A 336 18.67 65.67 39.05
N ALA A 337 18.97 66.91 38.61
CA ALA A 337 20.08 67.79 39.00
C ALA A 337 21.51 67.36 38.64
N ALA A 338 22.38 68.21 38.10
CA ALA A 338 22.49 69.67 38.19
C ALA A 338 22.93 70.29 36.86
#